data_AF-A0A178AFK8-F1
#
_entry.id   AF-A0A178AFK8-F1
#
_cell.length_a   1.000
_cell.length_b   1.000
_cell.length_c   1.000
_cell.angle_alpha   90.00
_cell.angle_beta   90.00
_cell.angle_gamma   90.00
#
_symmetry.space_group_name_H-M   'P 1'
#
loop_
_entity.id
_entity.type
_entity.pdbx_description
1 polymer ?
#
loop_
_entity_poly.entity_id
_entity_poly.type
_entity_poly.pdbx_seq_one_letter_code
_entity_poly.pdbx_strand_id
1 'polypeptide(L)'
;MSERKRRGPAPRSSTADISASTLIPGNFSLEHLCDEVVFRAILDDFLDLVYPLIPLVHRPGFRKLVNDKAYTTDPAFFRLCLAVCAVTVASIPRKFAEYGLSRYTNVGAMVDRACHLVLLSRISTEPEWQNRPAMSTMIVSILLTMASHYAGRANQGWSYASEAIQFFRALELFREEAYAGLSLLDGELCKRAFWVLYIIQIHDRLSFIVPHTGLSFDRLRTDWEFLLPREVDDEALTTSEHDGTTLLDPIYEANDRPLPLISGFVALIKVFLCVVDLLSNGFPGSPPQAYAMTSGSLRPAVYPEGTADLTYTPTDSAHSSSTISLGSLLRIIRRLQTTLEELPNELKISTLDPQLRVPHRSSRGSLVRTHQFDTMSANIHITSLYIQSTILEACSNAFTNPQAIAHVASPGSDTRSNQDYTPRTQLWMFRKSIAAELLEVLNFCSSRTLEANGSSMIVKIREIGATLLDSDDNHLDVGSEQEEESRQYVAQFADILANLDYMGQATVGPQIFSTL
;
A
#
# COMPACT_ATOMS: atom_id res chain seq x y z
N MET A 1 -42.85 -55.41 14.34
CA MET A 1 -43.06 -53.95 14.48
C MET A 1 -41.72 -53.29 14.18
N SER A 2 -41.46 -52.43 13.20
CA SER A 2 -42.17 -51.89 12.05
C SER A 2 -41.06 -51.41 11.10
N GLU A 3 -40.97 -51.92 9.87
CA GLU A 3 -40.08 -51.36 8.85
C GLU A 3 -40.57 -49.94 8.49
N ARG A 4 -39.70 -48.93 8.67
CA ARG A 4 -39.97 -47.58 8.19
C ARG A 4 -39.58 -47.46 6.72
N LYS A 5 -40.61 -47.40 5.88
CA LYS A 5 -40.57 -47.10 4.44
C LYS A 5 -39.85 -45.76 4.17
N ARG A 6 -38.77 -45.75 3.39
CA ARG A 6 -38.20 -44.51 2.84
C ARG A 6 -39.16 -43.95 1.80
N ARG A 7 -39.72 -42.76 2.04
CA ARG A 7 -40.49 -41.98 1.06
C ARG A 7 -39.67 -40.75 0.67
N GLY A 8 -39.28 -40.71 -0.61
CA GLY A 8 -38.69 -39.57 -1.29
C GLY A 8 -38.31 -40.01 -2.72
N PRO A 9 -38.64 -39.23 -3.77
CA PRO A 9 -38.25 -39.60 -5.12
C PRO A 9 -36.72 -39.51 -5.26
N ALA A 10 -36.13 -40.41 -6.04
CA ALA A 10 -34.70 -40.37 -6.36
C ALA A 10 -34.35 -39.02 -7.02
N PRO A 11 -33.19 -38.41 -6.70
CA PRO A 11 -32.77 -37.19 -7.36
C PRO A 11 -32.58 -37.51 -8.85
N ARG A 12 -33.35 -36.84 -9.70
CA ARG A 12 -33.15 -36.85 -11.15
C ARG A 12 -31.76 -36.26 -11.40
N SER A 13 -30.84 -37.08 -11.87
CA SER A 13 -29.61 -36.65 -12.50
C SER A 13 -29.99 -35.82 -13.73
N SER A 14 -29.98 -34.50 -13.58
CA SER A 14 -29.88 -33.58 -14.72
C SER A 14 -28.40 -33.43 -15.03
N THR A 15 -27.94 -34.22 -15.99
CA THR A 15 -26.72 -34.00 -16.75
C THR A 15 -26.78 -32.62 -17.39
N ALA A 16 -26.14 -31.64 -16.77
CA ALA A 16 -25.68 -30.43 -17.42
C ALA A 16 -24.16 -30.44 -17.26
N ASP A 17 -23.49 -30.88 -18.32
CA ASP A 17 -22.03 -30.85 -18.47
C ASP A 17 -21.55 -29.40 -18.37
N ILE A 18 -21.16 -28.99 -17.16
CA ILE A 18 -20.16 -27.95 -16.99
C ILE A 18 -18.85 -28.71 -16.92
N SER A 19 -18.07 -28.64 -17.99
CA SER A 19 -16.73 -29.17 -18.11
C SER A 19 -15.84 -28.59 -17.00
N ALA A 20 -15.91 -29.18 -15.80
CA ALA A 20 -14.89 -29.07 -14.79
C ALA A 20 -13.69 -29.81 -15.36
N SER A 21 -12.82 -29.10 -16.07
CA SER A 21 -11.52 -29.57 -16.46
C SER A 21 -10.77 -29.94 -15.19
N THR A 22 -10.81 -31.21 -14.80
CA THR A 22 -9.93 -31.79 -13.79
C THR A 22 -8.51 -31.59 -14.29
N LEU A 23 -7.88 -30.51 -13.82
CA LEU A 23 -6.46 -30.25 -14.02
C LEU A 23 -5.68 -31.47 -13.55
N ILE A 24 -5.03 -32.18 -14.47
CA ILE A 24 -4.16 -33.29 -14.13
C ILE A 24 -2.99 -32.71 -13.31
N PRO A 25 -2.65 -33.29 -12.15
CA PRO A 25 -1.50 -32.83 -11.37
C PRO A 25 -0.23 -32.87 -12.23
N GLY A 26 0.42 -31.72 -12.44
CA GLY A 26 1.79 -31.63 -12.97
C GLY A 26 2.00 -30.81 -14.25
N ASN A 27 0.96 -30.52 -15.05
CA ASN A 27 1.11 -29.73 -16.29
C ASN A 27 0.32 -28.42 -16.22
N PHE A 28 0.83 -27.45 -15.46
CA PHE A 28 0.28 -26.09 -15.43
C PHE A 28 0.91 -25.23 -16.52
N SER A 29 0.09 -24.44 -17.21
CA SER A 29 0.50 -23.51 -18.26
C SER A 29 -0.27 -22.21 -18.15
N LEU A 30 0.23 -21.13 -18.74
CA LEU A 30 -0.43 -19.82 -18.72
C LEU A 30 -1.80 -19.84 -19.40
N GLU A 31 -2.04 -20.76 -20.34
CA GLU A 31 -3.33 -20.92 -21.03
C GLU A 31 -4.48 -21.25 -20.08
N HIS A 32 -4.16 -21.79 -18.90
CA HIS A 32 -5.13 -22.04 -17.83
C HIS A 32 -5.61 -20.76 -17.12
N LEU A 33 -4.94 -19.64 -17.36
CA LEU A 33 -5.34 -18.29 -16.94
C LEU A 33 -5.87 -17.50 -18.13
N CYS A 34 -5.07 -17.30 -19.18
CA CYS A 34 -5.43 -16.48 -20.35
C CYS A 34 -4.59 -16.85 -21.59
N ASP A 35 -5.01 -16.38 -22.76
CA ASP A 35 -4.28 -16.61 -24.03
C ASP A 35 -2.98 -15.81 -24.09
N GLU A 36 -1.98 -16.28 -24.85
CA GLU A 36 -0.64 -15.66 -24.90
C GLU A 36 -0.69 -14.17 -25.32
N VAL A 37 -1.59 -13.81 -26.23
CA VAL A 37 -1.78 -12.41 -26.68
C VAL A 37 -2.24 -11.53 -25.52
N VAL A 38 -3.22 -12.03 -24.76
CA VAL A 38 -3.78 -11.33 -23.60
C VAL A 38 -2.74 -11.24 -22.48
N PHE A 39 -2.03 -12.33 -22.22
CA PHE A 39 -0.93 -12.37 -21.26
C PHE A 39 0.10 -11.27 -21.56
N ARG A 40 0.57 -11.15 -22.81
CA ARG A 40 1.53 -10.11 -23.20
C ARG A 40 0.95 -8.69 -23.04
N ALA A 41 -0.31 -8.48 -23.39
CA ALA A 41 -0.98 -7.19 -23.19
C ALA A 41 -1.00 -6.80 -21.70
N ILE A 42 -1.34 -7.74 -20.81
CA ILE A 42 -1.33 -7.53 -19.36
C ILE A 42 0.09 -7.21 -18.86
N LEU A 43 1.13 -7.87 -19.39
CA LEU A 43 2.51 -7.59 -19.00
C LEU A 43 3.00 -6.21 -19.46
N ASP A 44 2.62 -5.78 -20.66
CA ASP A 44 2.96 -4.43 -21.13
C ASP A 44 2.23 -3.38 -20.29
N ASP A 45 0.95 -3.58 -19.96
CA ASP A 45 0.22 -2.69 -19.05
C ASP A 45 0.81 -2.69 -17.63
N PHE A 46 1.30 -3.83 -17.14
CA PHE A 46 2.01 -3.89 -15.85
C PHE A 46 3.22 -2.96 -15.88
N LEU A 47 4.08 -3.09 -16.89
CA LEU A 47 5.32 -2.32 -17.00
C LEU A 47 5.06 -0.83 -17.22
N ASP A 48 4.00 -0.48 -17.94
CA ASP A 48 3.66 0.91 -18.24
C ASP A 48 2.88 1.60 -17.11
N LEU A 49 2.01 0.90 -16.39
CA LEU A 49 1.03 1.51 -15.48
C LEU A 49 1.17 1.09 -14.01
N VAL A 50 1.59 -0.15 -13.72
CA VAL A 50 1.60 -0.69 -12.34
C VAL A 50 3.00 -0.70 -11.74
N TYR A 51 4.03 -0.97 -12.55
CA TYR A 51 5.43 -0.97 -12.16
C TYR A 51 5.89 0.32 -11.45
N PRO A 52 5.48 1.53 -11.87
CA PRO A 52 5.86 2.77 -11.17
C PRO A 52 5.43 2.80 -9.69
N LEU A 53 4.39 2.04 -9.33
CA LEU A 53 3.87 1.96 -7.97
C LEU A 53 4.35 0.71 -7.23
N ILE A 54 4.62 -0.38 -7.95
CA ILE A 54 5.02 -1.67 -7.39
C ILE A 54 6.27 -2.19 -8.15
N PRO A 55 7.46 -1.58 -7.93
CA PRO A 55 8.67 -1.86 -8.72
C PRO A 55 9.39 -3.14 -8.29
N LEU A 56 8.66 -4.26 -8.18
CA LEU A 56 9.15 -5.54 -7.63
C LEU A 56 9.73 -6.50 -8.68
N VAL A 57 9.98 -6.04 -9.90
CA VAL A 57 10.65 -6.84 -10.93
C VAL A 57 11.78 -6.03 -11.55
N HIS A 58 12.82 -6.69 -12.01
CA HIS A 58 13.84 -6.06 -12.84
C HIS A 58 13.35 -6.01 -14.29
N ARG A 59 13.05 -4.81 -14.83
CA ARG A 59 12.37 -4.70 -16.13
C ARG A 59 13.14 -5.37 -17.28
N PRO A 60 14.47 -5.18 -17.46
CA PRO A 60 15.21 -5.85 -18.54
C PRO A 60 15.22 -7.37 -18.41
N GLY A 61 15.50 -7.89 -17.20
CA GLY A 61 15.53 -9.33 -16.92
C GLY A 61 14.16 -9.97 -17.10
N PHE A 62 13.11 -9.32 -16.61
CA PHE A 62 11.73 -9.77 -16.77
C PHE A 62 11.34 -9.85 -18.25
N ARG A 63 11.59 -8.81 -19.05
CA ARG A 63 11.31 -8.82 -20.49
C ARG A 63 12.06 -9.93 -21.22
N LYS A 64 13.34 -10.16 -20.87
CA LYS A 64 14.15 -11.24 -21.43
C LYS A 64 13.51 -12.61 -21.15
N LEU A 65 13.19 -12.90 -19.88
CA LEU A 65 12.59 -14.18 -19.48
C LEU A 65 11.21 -14.41 -20.12
N VAL A 66 10.41 -13.35 -20.32
CA VAL A 66 9.12 -13.43 -21.05
C VAL A 66 9.35 -13.78 -22.53
N ASN A 67 10.30 -13.12 -23.19
CA ASN A 67 10.62 -13.36 -24.60
C ASN A 67 11.17 -14.78 -24.82
N ASP A 68 11.98 -15.26 -23.89
CA ASP A 68 12.54 -16.61 -23.87
C ASP A 68 11.49 -17.68 -23.47
N LYS A 69 10.25 -17.25 -23.15
CA LYS A 69 9.16 -18.10 -22.66
C LYS A 69 9.56 -18.98 -21.46
N ALA A 70 10.41 -18.44 -20.58
CA ALA A 70 10.92 -19.15 -19.41
C ALA A 70 9.79 -19.63 -18.47
N TYR A 71 8.60 -19.03 -18.52
CA TYR A 71 7.43 -19.43 -17.74
C TYR A 71 6.89 -20.82 -18.12
N THR A 72 7.40 -21.44 -19.20
CA THR A 72 7.06 -22.81 -19.60
C THR A 72 7.96 -23.86 -18.94
N THR A 73 9.15 -23.47 -18.50
CA THR A 73 10.19 -24.39 -17.97
C THR A 73 10.54 -24.10 -16.51
N ASP A 74 10.44 -22.84 -16.08
CA ASP A 74 10.71 -22.41 -14.71
C ASP A 74 9.40 -22.17 -13.93
N PRO A 75 9.06 -23.05 -12.96
CA PRO A 75 7.88 -22.89 -12.11
C PRO A 75 7.88 -21.64 -11.25
N ALA A 76 9.05 -21.14 -10.82
CA ALA A 76 9.13 -19.94 -10.00
C ALA A 76 8.76 -18.71 -10.84
N PHE A 77 9.33 -18.58 -12.03
CA PHE A 77 8.99 -17.52 -12.97
C PHE A 77 7.53 -17.62 -13.46
N PHE A 78 7.01 -18.83 -13.67
CA PHE A 78 5.58 -19.05 -13.95
C PHE A 78 4.68 -18.43 -12.87
N ARG A 79 4.98 -18.68 -11.58
CA ARG A 79 4.21 -18.09 -10.46
C ARG A 79 4.33 -16.57 -10.42
N LEU A 80 5.50 -16.02 -10.73
CA LEU A 80 5.69 -14.56 -10.85
C LEU A 80 4.80 -13.99 -11.97
N CYS A 81 4.78 -14.61 -13.15
CA CYS A 81 3.91 -14.20 -14.25
C CYS A 81 2.43 -14.21 -13.88
N LEU A 82 1.96 -15.23 -13.17
CA LEU A 82 0.57 -15.30 -12.68
C LEU A 82 0.25 -14.19 -11.68
N ALA A 83 1.16 -13.92 -10.74
CA ALA A 83 0.98 -12.87 -9.73
C ALA A 83 1.01 -11.47 -10.35
N VAL A 84 1.90 -11.24 -11.33
CA VAL A 84 1.92 -10.00 -12.14
C VAL A 84 0.60 -9.84 -12.89
N CYS A 85 0.05 -10.89 -13.50
CA CYS A 85 -1.25 -10.81 -14.14
C CYS A 85 -2.37 -10.46 -13.15
N ALA A 86 -2.38 -11.10 -11.99
CA ALA A 86 -3.38 -10.87 -10.96
C ALA A 86 -3.38 -9.41 -10.50
N VAL A 87 -2.21 -8.86 -10.15
CA VAL A 87 -2.12 -7.48 -9.66
C VAL A 87 -2.48 -6.47 -10.74
N THR A 88 -2.09 -6.69 -11.99
CA THR A 88 -2.39 -5.74 -13.08
C THR A 88 -3.87 -5.69 -13.39
N VAL A 89 -4.52 -6.85 -13.51
CA VAL A 89 -5.96 -6.92 -13.78
C VAL A 89 -6.75 -6.30 -12.63
N ALA A 90 -6.29 -6.48 -11.39
CA ALA A 90 -6.91 -5.86 -10.21
C ALA A 90 -6.69 -4.35 -10.13
N SER A 91 -5.51 -3.85 -10.53
CA SER A 91 -5.18 -2.42 -10.55
C SER A 91 -5.88 -1.66 -11.67
N ILE A 92 -6.20 -2.30 -12.81
CA ILE A 92 -6.76 -1.64 -14.00
C ILE A 92 -8.09 -2.27 -14.42
N PRO A 93 -9.13 -2.23 -13.57
CA PRO A 93 -10.37 -2.98 -13.78
C PRO A 93 -11.13 -2.57 -15.06
N ARG A 94 -10.97 -1.34 -15.57
CA ARG A 94 -11.62 -0.89 -16.81
C ARG A 94 -11.19 -1.67 -18.04
N LYS A 95 -9.95 -2.17 -18.07
CA LYS A 95 -9.42 -2.97 -19.17
C LYS A 95 -9.81 -4.45 -19.07
N PHE A 96 -10.62 -4.84 -18.09
CA PHE A 96 -11.03 -6.24 -17.91
C PHE A 96 -11.77 -6.83 -19.13
N ALA A 97 -12.45 -6.01 -19.92
CA ALA A 97 -13.04 -6.41 -21.19
C ALA A 97 -12.00 -6.96 -22.18
N GLU A 98 -10.78 -6.43 -22.17
CA GLU A 98 -9.65 -6.86 -22.99
C GLU A 98 -8.92 -8.07 -22.38
N TYR A 99 -8.99 -8.25 -21.05
CA TYR A 99 -8.21 -9.27 -20.34
C TYR A 99 -8.92 -10.61 -20.14
N GLY A 100 -10.21 -10.59 -19.83
CA GLY A 100 -10.78 -11.78 -19.19
C GLY A 100 -12.28 -11.96 -19.34
N LEU A 101 -13.01 -11.00 -19.90
CA LEU A 101 -14.48 -11.05 -19.93
C LEU A 101 -15.04 -12.28 -20.67
N SER A 102 -14.29 -12.86 -21.61
CA SER A 102 -14.67 -14.09 -22.30
C SER A 102 -14.59 -15.35 -21.44
N ARG A 103 -13.80 -15.33 -20.35
CA ARG A 103 -13.52 -16.50 -19.48
C ARG A 103 -13.97 -16.32 -18.03
N TYR A 104 -14.09 -15.09 -17.56
CA TYR A 104 -14.31 -14.75 -16.15
C TYR A 104 -15.46 -13.76 -16.01
N THR A 105 -16.26 -13.93 -14.95
CA THR A 105 -17.42 -13.07 -14.68
C THR A 105 -17.04 -11.66 -14.23
N ASN A 106 -15.91 -11.50 -13.55
CA ASN A 106 -15.38 -10.24 -13.05
C ASN A 106 -13.88 -10.36 -12.74
N VAL A 107 -13.25 -9.21 -12.45
CA VAL A 107 -11.82 -9.10 -12.06
C VAL A 107 -11.48 -10.06 -10.92
N GLY A 108 -12.31 -10.12 -9.88
CA GLY A 108 -12.08 -11.00 -8.73
C GLY A 108 -11.99 -12.47 -9.10
N ALA A 109 -12.84 -12.96 -10.02
CA ALA A 109 -12.79 -14.34 -10.48
C ALA A 109 -11.47 -14.68 -11.22
N MET A 110 -10.91 -13.73 -11.98
CA MET A 110 -9.61 -13.91 -12.63
C MET A 110 -8.46 -13.90 -11.61
N VAL A 111 -8.52 -13.02 -10.61
CA VAL A 111 -7.56 -12.97 -9.49
C VAL A 111 -7.60 -14.27 -8.67
N ASP A 112 -8.80 -14.73 -8.31
CA ASP A 112 -9.00 -16.00 -7.59
C ASP A 112 -8.38 -17.17 -8.38
N ARG A 113 -8.58 -17.19 -9.72
CA ARG A 113 -7.98 -18.20 -10.59
C ARG A 113 -6.45 -18.14 -10.60
N ALA A 114 -5.85 -16.96 -10.68
CA ALA A 114 -4.41 -16.79 -10.61
C ALA A 114 -3.85 -17.28 -9.26
N CYS A 115 -4.50 -16.94 -8.15
CA CYS A 115 -4.14 -17.41 -6.80
C CYS A 115 -4.18 -18.95 -6.71
N HIS A 116 -5.24 -19.57 -7.23
CA HIS A 116 -5.35 -21.04 -7.27
C HIS A 116 -4.24 -21.69 -8.10
N LEU A 117 -3.89 -21.13 -9.27
CA LEU A 117 -2.80 -21.65 -10.10
C LEU A 117 -1.44 -21.51 -9.44
N VAL A 118 -1.18 -20.41 -8.72
CA VAL A 118 0.04 -20.24 -7.91
C VAL A 118 0.11 -21.30 -6.81
N LEU A 119 -0.98 -21.52 -6.07
CA LEU A 119 -1.05 -22.53 -5.02
C LEU A 119 -0.82 -23.95 -5.56
N LEU A 120 -1.50 -24.31 -6.66
CA LEU A 120 -1.33 -25.60 -7.31
C LEU A 120 0.10 -25.81 -7.82
N SER A 121 0.71 -24.78 -8.40
CA SER A 121 2.11 -24.81 -8.79
C SER A 121 3.02 -25.08 -7.60
N ARG A 122 2.86 -24.35 -6.48
CA ARG A 122 3.63 -24.56 -5.24
C ARG A 122 3.52 -26.00 -4.73
N ILE A 123 2.30 -26.53 -4.60
CA ILE A 123 2.07 -27.91 -4.14
C ILE A 123 2.78 -28.93 -5.05
N SER A 124 2.79 -28.69 -6.36
CA SER A 124 3.36 -29.61 -7.33
C SER A 124 4.89 -29.55 -7.47
N THR A 125 5.49 -28.36 -7.38
CA THR A 125 6.92 -28.16 -7.69
C THR A 125 7.77 -27.76 -6.50
N GLU A 126 7.16 -27.32 -5.39
CA GLU A 126 7.86 -26.83 -4.21
C GLU A 126 7.07 -27.13 -2.92
N PRO A 127 6.80 -28.39 -2.56
CA PRO A 127 5.86 -28.76 -1.48
C PRO A 127 6.25 -28.28 -0.07
N GLU A 128 7.47 -27.76 0.12
CA GLU A 128 7.99 -27.22 1.39
C GLU A 128 8.26 -25.71 1.35
N TRP A 129 7.69 -24.96 0.40
CA TRP A 129 7.94 -23.51 0.23
C TRP A 129 7.78 -22.71 1.53
N GLN A 130 6.84 -23.12 2.40
CA GLN A 130 6.59 -22.49 3.69
C GLN A 130 7.78 -22.58 4.66
N ASN A 131 8.59 -23.64 4.55
CA ASN A 131 9.78 -23.87 5.37
C ASN A 131 11.07 -23.44 4.66
N ARG A 132 10.98 -22.90 3.44
CA ARG A 132 12.11 -22.46 2.62
C ARG A 132 11.89 -21.01 2.17
N PRO A 133 12.03 -20.04 3.08
CA PRO A 133 11.82 -18.63 2.74
C PRO A 133 12.77 -18.23 1.61
N ALA A 134 12.20 -17.66 0.55
CA ALA A 134 12.93 -17.20 -0.62
C ALA A 134 12.35 -15.87 -1.09
N MET A 135 13.23 -14.98 -1.60
CA MET A 135 12.81 -13.67 -2.09
C MET A 135 11.77 -13.79 -3.22
N SER A 136 11.94 -14.73 -4.14
CA SER A 136 10.99 -14.97 -5.25
C SER A 136 9.59 -15.33 -4.74
N THR A 137 9.49 -16.21 -3.74
CA THR A 137 8.23 -16.61 -3.11
C THR A 137 7.61 -15.46 -2.32
N MET A 138 8.42 -14.64 -1.66
CA MET A 138 7.98 -13.43 -0.97
C MET A 138 7.39 -12.40 -1.94
N ILE A 139 8.07 -12.09 -3.06
CA ILE A 139 7.56 -11.15 -4.07
C ILE A 139 6.22 -11.62 -4.66
N VAL A 140 6.10 -12.91 -4.99
CA VAL A 140 4.82 -13.48 -5.45
C VAL A 140 3.71 -13.23 -4.41
N SER A 141 4.01 -13.44 -3.13
CA SER A 141 3.05 -13.25 -2.04
C SER A 141 2.67 -11.76 -1.86
N ILE A 142 3.62 -10.83 -2.04
CA ILE A 142 3.35 -9.38 -2.04
C ILE A 142 2.41 -9.00 -3.19
N LEU A 143 2.70 -9.46 -4.41
CA LEU A 143 1.87 -9.16 -5.58
C LEU A 143 0.45 -9.73 -5.43
N LEU A 144 0.31 -10.95 -4.90
CA LEU A 144 -1.00 -11.54 -4.61
C LEU A 144 -1.74 -10.84 -3.47
N THR A 145 -1.02 -10.29 -2.48
CA THR A 145 -1.61 -9.42 -1.44
C THR A 145 -2.31 -8.23 -2.09
N MET A 146 -1.58 -7.50 -2.94
CA MET A 146 -2.10 -6.31 -3.63
C MET A 146 -3.27 -6.66 -4.54
N ALA A 147 -3.12 -7.72 -5.35
CA ALA A 147 -4.18 -8.21 -6.24
C ALA A 147 -5.46 -8.56 -5.48
N SER A 148 -5.34 -9.28 -4.36
CA SER A 148 -6.48 -9.72 -3.55
C SER A 148 -7.19 -8.53 -2.91
N HIS A 149 -6.46 -7.56 -2.35
CA HIS A 149 -7.07 -6.35 -1.78
C HIS A 149 -7.80 -5.53 -2.85
N TYR A 150 -7.17 -5.33 -4.01
CA TYR A 150 -7.77 -4.58 -5.11
C TYR A 150 -8.98 -5.29 -5.73
N ALA A 151 -9.05 -6.62 -5.65
CA ALA A 151 -10.21 -7.42 -6.02
C ALA A 151 -11.30 -7.53 -4.92
N GLY A 152 -11.16 -6.82 -3.79
CA GLY A 152 -12.10 -6.88 -2.67
C GLY A 152 -12.04 -8.18 -1.85
N ARG A 153 -10.96 -8.96 -1.96
CA ARG A 153 -10.72 -10.22 -1.21
C ARG A 153 -9.86 -9.98 0.03
N ALA A 154 -10.33 -9.14 0.95
CA ALA A 154 -9.53 -8.66 2.08
C ALA A 154 -8.86 -9.79 2.91
N ASN A 155 -9.60 -10.86 3.25
CA ASN A 155 -9.05 -11.98 4.02
C ASN A 155 -7.94 -12.74 3.27
N GLN A 156 -8.11 -12.92 1.96
CA GLN A 156 -7.10 -13.55 1.12
C GLN A 156 -5.85 -12.64 1.01
N GLY A 157 -6.06 -11.33 0.86
CA GLY A 157 -4.99 -10.34 0.85
C GLY A 157 -4.16 -10.37 2.13
N TRP A 158 -4.80 -10.31 3.30
CA TRP A 158 -4.09 -10.39 4.57
C TRP A 158 -3.39 -11.74 4.80
N SER A 159 -3.95 -12.84 4.29
CA SER A 159 -3.29 -14.16 4.36
C SER A 159 -1.96 -14.16 3.61
N TYR A 160 -1.93 -13.63 2.38
CA TYR A 160 -0.69 -13.49 1.61
C TYR A 160 0.26 -12.44 2.22
N ALA A 161 -0.26 -11.38 2.81
CA ALA A 161 0.55 -10.37 3.50
C ALA A 161 1.28 -10.99 4.69
N SER A 162 0.59 -11.79 5.50
CA SER A 162 1.18 -12.52 6.62
C SER A 162 2.25 -13.52 6.16
N GLU A 163 2.01 -14.24 5.06
CA GLU A 163 3.02 -15.14 4.45
C GLU A 163 4.27 -14.36 4.03
N ALA A 164 4.10 -13.25 3.30
CA ALA A 164 5.21 -12.42 2.84
C ALA A 164 6.02 -11.82 4.00
N ILE A 165 5.34 -11.32 5.03
CA ILE A 165 5.99 -10.77 6.23
C ILE A 165 6.73 -11.86 7.01
N GLN A 166 6.21 -13.09 7.03
CA GLN A 166 6.91 -14.20 7.66
C GLN A 166 8.21 -14.54 6.92
N PHE A 167 8.20 -14.57 5.58
CA PHE A 167 9.42 -14.78 4.80
C PHE A 167 10.41 -13.63 4.95
N PHE A 168 9.93 -12.39 4.90
CA PHE A 168 10.72 -11.19 5.15
C PHE A 168 11.51 -11.28 6.47
N ARG A 169 10.83 -11.69 7.55
CA ARG A 169 11.46 -11.87 8.86
C ARG A 169 12.48 -13.00 8.87
N ALA A 170 12.15 -14.13 8.26
CA ALA A 170 13.03 -15.29 8.23
C ALA A 170 14.31 -15.02 7.42
N LEU A 171 14.24 -14.13 6.43
CA LEU A 171 15.37 -13.64 5.64
C LEU A 171 16.13 -12.48 6.30
N GLU A 172 15.67 -11.98 7.46
CA GLU A 172 16.26 -10.85 8.19
C GLU A 172 16.49 -9.58 7.35
N LEU A 173 15.67 -9.33 6.32
CA LEU A 173 15.85 -8.22 5.36
C LEU A 173 15.69 -6.80 5.97
N PHE A 174 15.45 -6.70 7.27
CA PHE A 174 15.51 -5.45 8.03
C PHE A 174 16.93 -5.11 8.53
N ARG A 175 17.92 -5.96 8.26
CA ARG A 175 19.32 -5.82 8.69
C ARG A 175 20.24 -5.74 7.48
N GLU A 176 21.23 -4.87 7.52
CA GLU A 176 22.26 -4.78 6.47
C GLU A 176 23.01 -6.10 6.29
N GLU A 177 23.29 -6.82 7.38
CA GLU A 177 24.04 -8.08 7.32
C GLU A 177 23.38 -9.16 6.46
N ALA A 178 22.04 -9.15 6.35
CA ALA A 178 21.29 -10.12 5.55
C ALA A 178 21.53 -9.96 4.04
N TYR A 179 22.06 -8.80 3.61
CA TYR A 179 22.38 -8.52 2.23
C TYR A 179 23.81 -8.95 1.86
N ALA A 180 24.60 -9.42 2.84
CA ALA A 180 25.95 -9.91 2.59
C ALA A 180 25.91 -11.14 1.65
N GLY A 181 26.59 -11.03 0.51
CA GLY A 181 26.67 -12.11 -0.48
C GLY A 181 25.54 -12.14 -1.50
N LEU A 182 24.56 -11.22 -1.42
CA LEU A 182 23.60 -11.01 -2.51
C LEU A 182 24.25 -10.27 -3.68
N SER A 183 23.78 -10.52 -4.90
CA SER A 183 24.13 -9.65 -6.02
C SER A 183 23.57 -8.26 -5.81
N LEU A 184 24.13 -7.26 -6.51
CA LEU A 184 23.63 -5.89 -6.44
C LEU A 184 22.15 -5.81 -6.86
N LEU A 185 21.75 -6.59 -7.87
CA LEU A 185 20.37 -6.66 -8.32
C LEU A 185 19.44 -7.26 -7.25
N ASP A 186 19.83 -8.42 -6.69
CA ASP A 186 19.03 -9.11 -5.68
C ASP A 186 18.91 -8.27 -4.40
N GLY A 187 19.97 -7.56 -4.02
CA GLY A 187 19.96 -6.62 -2.91
C GLY A 187 18.97 -5.47 -3.13
N GLU A 188 18.98 -4.84 -4.30
CA GLU A 188 18.04 -3.76 -4.61
C GLU A 188 16.59 -4.25 -4.70
N LEU A 189 16.33 -5.43 -5.27
CA LEU A 189 14.99 -6.04 -5.25
C LEU A 189 14.51 -6.35 -3.82
N CYS A 190 15.40 -6.83 -2.95
CA CYS A 190 15.10 -7.06 -1.53
C CYS A 190 14.74 -5.75 -0.81
N LYS A 191 15.46 -4.64 -1.07
CA LYS A 191 15.12 -3.32 -0.52
C LYS A 191 13.76 -2.82 -1.01
N ARG A 192 13.46 -2.99 -2.30
CA ARG A 192 12.13 -2.63 -2.85
C ARG A 192 11.02 -3.45 -2.18
N ALA A 193 11.22 -4.76 -2.01
CA ALA A 193 10.27 -5.63 -1.31
C ALA A 193 10.11 -5.27 0.17
N PHE A 194 11.20 -4.94 0.88
CA PHE A 194 11.16 -4.42 2.25
C PHE A 194 10.20 -3.22 2.33
N TRP A 195 10.37 -2.24 1.45
CA TRP A 195 9.58 -1.01 1.51
C TRP A 195 8.12 -1.21 1.13
N VAL A 196 7.80 -2.03 0.13
CA VAL A 196 6.41 -2.36 -0.18
C VAL A 196 5.73 -3.02 1.01
N LEU A 197 6.38 -4.00 1.65
CA LEU A 197 5.85 -4.65 2.85
C LEU A 197 5.68 -3.67 4.00
N TYR A 198 6.69 -2.83 4.25
CA TYR A 198 6.64 -1.86 5.34
C TYR A 198 5.51 -0.84 5.13
N ILE A 199 5.30 -0.36 3.90
CA ILE A 199 4.18 0.52 3.54
C ILE A 199 2.83 -0.17 3.78
N ILE A 200 2.69 -1.45 3.42
CA ILE A 200 1.48 -2.25 3.74
C ILE A 200 1.25 -2.30 5.26
N GLN A 201 2.30 -2.53 6.05
CA GLN A 201 2.21 -2.57 7.52
C GLN A 201 1.90 -1.22 8.15
N ILE A 202 2.32 -0.11 7.54
CA ILE A 202 1.95 1.25 7.95
C ILE A 202 0.45 1.44 7.66
N HIS A 203 -0.01 1.14 6.45
CA HIS A 203 -1.44 1.25 6.13
C HIS A 203 -2.32 0.41 7.05
N ASP A 204 -1.93 -0.82 7.36
CA ASP A 204 -2.61 -1.68 8.35
C ASP A 204 -2.79 -0.98 9.71
N ARG A 205 -1.79 -0.23 10.17
CA ARG A 205 -1.84 0.52 11.44
C ARG A 205 -2.64 1.80 11.36
N LEU A 206 -2.58 2.48 10.22
CA LEU A 206 -3.32 3.72 10.00
C LEU A 206 -4.83 3.43 9.89
N SER A 207 -5.22 2.31 9.28
CA SER A 207 -6.61 1.95 9.03
C SER A 207 -7.26 1.08 10.13
N PHE A 208 -6.47 0.35 10.94
CA PHE A 208 -7.03 -0.56 11.94
C PHE A 208 -6.48 -0.33 13.35
N ILE A 209 -7.38 -0.31 14.33
CA ILE A 209 -7.05 -0.24 15.77
C ILE A 209 -6.22 -1.45 16.19
N VAL A 210 -6.51 -2.63 15.64
CA VAL A 210 -5.72 -3.84 15.83
C VAL A 210 -5.16 -4.26 14.48
N PRO A 211 -3.87 -4.05 14.21
CA PRO A 211 -3.29 -4.39 12.93
C PRO A 211 -3.27 -5.90 12.72
N HIS A 212 -3.49 -6.32 11.49
CA HIS A 212 -3.45 -7.73 11.06
C HIS A 212 -2.02 -8.29 11.12
N THR A 213 -1.03 -7.41 10.97
CA THR A 213 0.38 -7.78 10.81
C THR A 213 1.26 -7.10 11.86
N GLY A 214 2.25 -7.81 12.38
CA GLY A 214 3.20 -7.28 13.38
C GLY A 214 4.48 -6.70 12.78
N LEU A 215 4.93 -5.55 13.28
CA LEU A 215 6.30 -5.07 13.07
C LEU A 215 7.22 -5.94 13.92
N SER A 216 7.97 -6.82 13.27
CA SER A 216 8.71 -7.89 13.96
C SER A 216 10.21 -7.60 14.09
N PHE A 217 10.59 -6.33 13.97
CA PHE A 217 11.96 -5.84 14.10
C PHE A 217 11.98 -4.48 14.83
N ASP A 218 13.13 -4.15 15.40
CA ASP A 218 13.34 -2.89 16.11
C ASP A 218 13.70 -1.76 15.15
N ARG A 219 12.75 -0.85 14.94
CA ARG A 219 12.89 0.32 14.07
C ARG A 219 13.97 1.30 14.48
N LEU A 220 14.29 1.38 15.78
CA LEU A 220 15.34 2.28 16.27
C LEU A 220 16.74 1.76 15.91
N ARG A 221 16.85 0.48 15.58
CA ARG A 221 18.08 -0.18 15.16
C ARG A 221 18.13 -0.45 13.67
N THR A 222 17.10 -0.06 12.94
CA THR A 222 17.04 -0.20 11.48
C THR A 222 17.80 0.95 10.83
N ASP A 223 18.74 0.62 9.95
CA ASP A 223 19.39 1.60 9.09
C ASP A 223 18.47 1.94 7.92
N TRP A 224 17.75 3.06 8.07
CA TRP A 224 16.82 3.55 7.05
C TRP A 224 17.54 4.05 5.79
N GLU A 225 18.78 4.52 5.91
CA GLU A 225 19.55 5.04 4.79
C GLU A 225 20.06 3.90 3.91
N PHE A 226 20.60 2.84 4.54
CA PHE A 226 21.01 1.63 3.83
C PHE A 226 19.85 0.98 3.05
N LEU A 227 18.67 0.93 3.67
CA LEU A 227 17.48 0.27 3.10
C LEU A 227 16.81 1.10 1.99
N LEU A 228 17.14 2.38 1.83
CA LEU A 228 16.63 3.15 0.69
C LEU A 228 17.13 2.53 -0.63
N PRO A 229 16.23 2.26 -1.60
CA PRO A 229 16.64 1.83 -2.94
C PRO A 229 17.52 2.89 -3.59
N ARG A 230 18.53 2.44 -4.34
CA ARG A 230 19.37 3.35 -5.12
C ARG A 230 18.55 3.98 -6.24
N GLU A 231 18.70 5.29 -6.43
CA GLU A 231 18.07 6.04 -7.51
C GLU A 231 18.82 5.83 -8.84
N VAL A 232 18.77 4.59 -9.34
CA VAL A 232 19.36 4.18 -10.62
C VAL A 232 18.34 3.42 -11.46
N ASP A 233 18.41 3.58 -12.78
CA ASP A 233 17.56 2.83 -13.70
C ASP A 233 17.93 1.33 -13.68
N ASP A 234 16.93 0.45 -13.81
CA ASP A 234 17.11 -1.01 -13.83
C ASP A 234 18.13 -1.49 -14.87
N GLU A 235 18.21 -0.81 -16.01
CA GLU A 235 19.15 -1.08 -17.09
C GLU A 235 20.60 -1.02 -16.56
N ALA A 236 20.92 -0.03 -15.72
CA ALA A 236 22.25 0.14 -15.14
C ALA A 236 22.60 -0.95 -14.12
N LEU A 237 21.60 -1.51 -13.41
CA LEU A 237 21.80 -2.64 -12.50
C LEU A 237 22.35 -3.87 -13.26
N THR A 238 21.89 -4.09 -14.50
CA THR A 238 22.33 -5.21 -15.35
C THR A 238 23.78 -5.08 -15.81
N THR A 239 24.16 -3.88 -16.26
CA THR A 239 25.51 -3.61 -16.77
C THR A 239 26.57 -3.75 -15.67
N SER A 240 26.23 -3.37 -14.44
CA SER A 240 27.15 -3.47 -13.30
C SER A 240 27.51 -4.90 -12.90
N GLU A 241 26.59 -5.87 -13.07
CA GLU A 241 26.88 -7.27 -12.78
C GLU A 241 27.86 -7.90 -13.79
N HIS A 242 27.86 -7.42 -15.03
CA HIS A 242 28.72 -7.98 -16.09
C HIS A 242 30.13 -7.39 -16.08
N ASP A 243 30.30 -6.13 -15.69
CA ASP A 243 31.59 -5.42 -15.76
C ASP A 243 32.35 -5.33 -14.42
N GLY A 244 31.78 -5.82 -13.31
CA GLY A 244 32.44 -5.81 -11.99
C GLY A 244 32.86 -4.42 -11.48
N THR A 245 32.40 -3.36 -12.13
CA THR A 245 32.69 -1.98 -11.76
C THR A 245 31.72 -1.53 -10.69
N THR A 246 32.27 -1.16 -9.53
CA THR A 246 31.54 -0.42 -8.50
C THR A 246 30.94 0.82 -9.16
N LEU A 247 29.62 1.04 -8.99
CA LEU A 247 28.98 2.27 -9.43
C LEU A 247 29.80 3.44 -8.87
N LEU A 248 30.47 4.18 -9.75
CA LEU A 248 31.05 5.47 -9.38
C LEU A 248 29.89 6.34 -8.88
N ASP A 249 30.08 6.98 -7.73
CA ASP A 249 29.06 7.88 -7.16
C ASP A 249 28.54 8.84 -8.25
N PRO A 250 27.23 9.13 -8.29
CA PRO A 250 26.61 9.90 -9.38
C PRO A 250 27.10 11.36 -9.51
N ILE A 251 28.07 11.77 -8.68
CA ILE A 251 28.47 13.16 -8.47
C ILE A 251 29.07 13.80 -9.75
N TYR A 252 29.53 13.01 -10.73
CA TYR A 252 30.28 13.55 -11.88
C TYR A 252 29.57 13.58 -13.24
N GLU A 253 28.34 13.06 -13.39
CA GLU A 253 27.57 13.13 -14.67
C GLU A 253 26.07 13.48 -14.49
N ALA A 254 25.69 14.15 -13.40
CA ALA A 254 24.30 14.28 -12.98
C ALA A 254 23.40 15.20 -13.84
N ASN A 255 23.94 16.08 -14.69
CA ASN A 255 23.12 17.16 -15.27
C ASN A 255 22.35 16.80 -16.56
N ASP A 256 22.59 15.63 -17.18
CA ASP A 256 21.96 15.28 -18.47
C ASP A 256 21.27 13.89 -18.48
N ARG A 257 21.28 13.14 -17.36
CA ARG A 257 20.58 11.86 -17.28
C ARG A 257 19.12 12.07 -16.87
N PRO A 258 18.16 11.46 -17.56
CA PRO A 258 16.76 11.56 -17.18
C PRO A 258 16.52 10.90 -15.83
N LEU A 259 15.60 11.44 -15.04
CA LEU A 259 15.25 10.91 -13.72
C LEU A 259 14.83 9.42 -13.82
N PRO A 260 15.43 8.51 -13.03
CA PRO A 260 15.02 7.11 -12.99
C PRO A 260 13.60 6.93 -12.46
N LEU A 261 12.87 5.94 -12.97
CA LEU A 261 11.50 5.68 -12.50
C LEU A 261 11.44 5.31 -11.01
N ILE A 262 12.48 4.66 -10.49
CA ILE A 262 12.54 4.27 -9.08
C ILE A 262 12.53 5.47 -8.13
N SER A 263 12.92 6.67 -8.58
CA SER A 263 12.91 7.89 -7.78
C SER A 263 11.52 8.26 -7.26
N GLY A 264 10.44 7.93 -7.99
CA GLY A 264 9.08 8.15 -7.47
C GLY A 264 8.72 7.22 -6.29
N PHE A 265 9.19 5.97 -6.32
CA PHE A 265 9.05 5.06 -5.19
C PHE A 265 9.90 5.50 -3.99
N VAL A 266 11.13 5.98 -4.24
CA VAL A 266 11.99 6.55 -3.19
C VAL A 266 11.37 7.81 -2.56
N ALA A 267 10.77 8.68 -3.37
CA ALA A 267 10.02 9.84 -2.86
C ALA A 267 8.84 9.43 -1.98
N LEU A 268 8.06 8.41 -2.39
CA LEU A 268 6.98 7.86 -1.57
C LEU A 268 7.49 7.27 -0.25
N ILE A 269 8.63 6.59 -0.26
CA ILE A 269 9.29 6.10 0.96
C ILE A 269 9.62 7.26 1.90
N LYS A 270 10.19 8.36 1.39
CA LYS A 270 10.52 9.56 2.19
C LYS A 270 9.27 10.17 2.84
N VAL A 271 8.13 10.17 2.15
CA VAL A 271 6.84 10.56 2.73
C VAL A 271 6.46 9.67 3.91
N PHE A 272 6.57 8.35 3.79
CA PHE A 272 6.30 7.43 4.91
C PHE A 272 7.33 7.51 6.04
N LEU A 273 8.59 7.83 5.74
CA LEU A 273 9.63 8.07 6.75
C LEU A 273 9.27 9.25 7.68
N CYS A 274 8.45 10.20 7.23
CA CYS A 274 7.98 11.30 8.06
C CYS A 274 7.16 10.84 9.28
N VAL A 275 6.56 9.64 9.23
CA VAL A 275 5.68 9.11 10.28
C VAL A 275 6.25 7.94 11.06
N VAL A 276 7.45 7.46 10.72
CA VAL A 276 8.04 6.26 11.35
C VAL A 276 8.18 6.40 12.87
N ASP A 277 8.61 7.57 13.36
CA ASP A 277 8.77 7.82 14.80
C ASP A 277 7.44 7.73 15.57
N LEU A 278 6.34 8.09 14.91
CA LEU A 278 4.99 8.11 15.48
C LEU A 278 4.49 6.69 15.73
N LEU A 279 4.79 5.80 14.79
CA LEU A 279 4.43 4.38 14.87
C LEU A 279 5.19 3.67 16.00
N SER A 280 6.26 4.27 16.54
CA SER A 280 7.04 3.77 17.69
C SER A 280 6.43 4.10 19.04
N ASN A 281 5.71 5.22 19.15
CA ASN A 281 5.31 5.76 20.45
C ASN A 281 3.83 6.16 20.58
N GLY A 282 2.95 5.94 19.59
CA GLY A 282 1.57 6.38 19.78
C GLY A 282 0.54 6.18 18.68
N PHE A 283 0.45 5.00 18.06
CA PHE A 283 -0.75 4.65 17.27
C PHE A 283 -1.58 3.58 18.00
N PRO A 284 -2.93 3.61 17.96
CA PRO A 284 -3.74 2.46 18.36
C PRO A 284 -3.27 1.23 17.57
N GLY A 285 -3.06 0.11 18.28
CA GLY A 285 -2.53 -1.11 17.67
C GLY A 285 -1.10 -1.47 18.05
N SER A 286 -0.67 -1.08 19.26
CA SER A 286 0.38 -1.84 19.95
C SER A 286 0.07 -3.33 19.79
N PRO A 287 1.00 -4.16 19.27
CA PRO A 287 0.69 -5.53 18.95
C PRO A 287 0.14 -6.22 20.21
N PRO A 288 -1.01 -6.90 20.13
CA PRO A 288 -1.44 -7.70 21.27
C PRO A 288 -0.32 -8.71 21.58
N GLN A 289 -0.05 -8.91 22.88
CA GLN A 289 0.85 -9.98 23.37
C GLN A 289 0.43 -11.40 22.89
N ALA A 290 -0.70 -11.52 22.17
CA ALA A 290 -1.35 -12.74 21.74
C ALA A 290 -0.60 -13.55 20.65
N TYR A 291 0.44 -13.00 20.00
CA TYR A 291 1.22 -13.76 19.01
C TYR A 291 2.27 -14.69 19.64
N ALA A 292 2.37 -14.73 20.97
CA ALA A 292 3.20 -15.70 21.67
C ALA A 292 2.38 -16.95 22.01
N MET A 293 2.53 -18.01 21.21
CA MET A 293 2.00 -19.34 21.55
C MET A 293 2.62 -19.94 22.83
N THR A 294 3.67 -19.29 23.37
CA THR A 294 4.25 -19.55 24.68
C THR A 294 4.31 -18.25 25.47
N SER A 295 3.60 -18.19 26.59
CA SER A 295 3.58 -17.03 27.49
C SER A 295 4.98 -16.71 28.02
N GLY A 296 5.40 -15.45 27.88
CA GLY A 296 6.57 -14.90 28.54
C GLY A 296 6.67 -13.41 28.29
N SER A 297 6.15 -12.60 29.21
CA SER A 297 6.39 -11.16 29.24
C SER A 297 7.89 -10.90 29.49
N LEU A 298 8.69 -10.89 28.43
CA LEU A 298 10.10 -10.48 28.47
C LEU A 298 10.23 -8.96 28.35
N ARG A 299 9.28 -8.19 28.89
CA ARG A 299 9.41 -6.73 28.96
C ARG A 299 10.30 -6.22 30.11
N PRO A 300 10.57 -6.94 31.23
CA PRO A 300 11.47 -6.38 32.25
C PRO A 300 12.95 -6.81 32.13
N ALA A 301 13.37 -7.57 31.11
CA ALA A 301 14.72 -8.18 31.13
C ALA A 301 15.82 -7.46 30.30
N VAL A 302 15.58 -6.26 29.74
CA VAL A 302 16.57 -5.57 28.89
C VAL A 302 17.12 -4.26 29.49
N TYR A 303 16.58 -3.79 30.62
CA TYR A 303 17.13 -2.63 31.33
C TYR A 303 17.35 -2.97 32.80
N PRO A 304 18.59 -2.92 33.32
CA PRO A 304 18.80 -2.95 34.76
C PRO A 304 18.43 -1.56 35.31
N GLU A 305 17.21 -1.42 35.82
CA GLU A 305 16.91 -0.29 36.70
C GLU A 305 17.63 -0.52 38.04
N GLY A 306 18.58 0.37 38.31
CA GLY A 306 19.25 0.45 39.59
C GLY A 306 18.31 0.94 40.69
N THR A 307 18.00 0.03 41.60
CA THR A 307 17.83 0.22 43.06
C THR A 307 16.74 1.17 43.59
N ALA A 308 15.76 0.50 44.22
CA ALA A 308 15.03 0.84 45.45
C ALA A 308 14.02 2.00 45.40
N ASP A 309 12.73 1.71 45.57
CA ASP A 309 12.16 1.46 46.91
C ASP A 309 10.79 0.78 46.87
N LEU A 310 10.51 0.02 47.93
CA LEU A 310 9.30 -0.75 48.18
C LEU A 310 8.17 0.14 48.71
N THR A 311 7.14 0.42 47.90
CA THR A 311 5.75 0.58 48.38
C THR A 311 4.77 0.26 47.25
N TYR A 312 4.10 -0.88 47.38
CA TYR A 312 3.03 -1.33 46.50
C TYR A 312 1.72 -0.62 46.88
N THR A 313 1.24 0.26 46.01
CA THR A 313 -0.17 0.69 45.99
C THR A 313 -0.76 0.34 44.62
N PRO A 314 -1.88 -0.39 44.56
CA PRO A 314 -2.53 -0.69 43.29
C PRO A 314 -3.32 0.54 42.85
N THR A 315 -2.68 1.45 42.12
CA THR A 315 -3.37 2.54 41.43
C THR A 315 -3.49 2.18 39.96
N ASP A 316 -4.74 1.93 39.55
CA ASP A 316 -5.28 2.09 38.21
C ASP A 316 -4.32 1.84 37.05
N SER A 317 -4.39 0.64 36.48
CA SER A 317 -4.03 0.40 35.09
C SER A 317 -4.99 1.17 34.17
N ALA A 318 -4.91 2.50 34.18
CA ALA A 318 -5.42 3.32 33.12
C ALA A 318 -4.61 2.94 31.88
N HIS A 319 -5.28 2.35 30.90
CA HIS A 319 -4.79 2.30 29.54
C HIS A 319 -4.37 3.71 29.16
N SER A 320 -3.06 4.00 29.21
CA SER A 320 -2.51 5.23 28.68
C SER A 320 -2.80 5.20 27.18
N SER A 321 -3.92 5.80 26.79
CA SER A 321 -4.17 6.18 25.42
C SER A 321 -3.03 7.14 25.09
N SER A 322 -2.02 6.63 24.38
CA SER A 322 -0.89 7.41 23.89
C SER A 322 -1.42 8.41 22.87
N THR A 323 -1.99 9.52 23.35
CA THR A 323 -2.47 10.61 22.51
C THR A 323 -1.24 11.28 21.91
N ILE A 324 -1.17 11.31 20.59
CA ILE A 324 -0.12 12.02 19.87
C ILE A 324 -0.18 13.50 20.27
N SER A 325 0.96 14.09 20.61
CA SER A 325 1.03 15.49 21.01
C SER A 325 0.92 16.44 19.80
N LEU A 326 0.33 17.61 20.00
CA LEU A 326 0.25 18.67 18.99
C LEU A 326 1.62 19.04 18.39
N GLY A 327 2.67 19.07 19.21
CA GLY A 327 4.03 19.31 18.74
C GLY A 327 4.57 18.23 17.81
N SER A 328 4.15 16.97 17.99
CA SER A 328 4.48 15.88 17.08
C SER A 328 3.78 16.02 15.73
N LEU A 329 2.51 16.43 15.73
CA LEU A 329 1.77 16.71 14.49
C LEU A 329 2.45 17.82 13.67
N LEU A 330 2.73 18.97 14.27
CA LEU A 330 3.36 20.09 13.56
C LEU A 330 4.74 19.73 12.98
N ARG A 331 5.51 18.91 13.71
CA ARG A 331 6.79 18.39 13.22
C ARG A 331 6.60 17.47 12.01
N ILE A 332 5.58 16.61 12.01
CA ILE A 332 5.31 15.72 10.88
C ILE A 332 4.84 16.51 9.66
N ILE A 333 3.91 17.45 9.85
CA ILE A 333 3.44 18.33 8.76
C ILE A 333 4.63 19.07 8.12
N ARG A 334 5.51 19.65 8.93
CA ARG A 334 6.72 20.33 8.43
C ARG A 334 7.64 19.38 7.65
N ARG A 335 7.89 18.16 8.15
CA ARG A 335 8.70 17.16 7.44
C ARG A 335 8.08 16.76 6.10
N LEU A 336 6.77 16.58 6.06
CA LEU A 336 6.04 16.29 4.81
C LEU A 336 6.18 17.45 3.83
N GLN A 337 5.99 18.70 4.28
CA GLN A 337 6.18 19.89 3.44
C GLN A 337 7.59 19.97 2.86
N THR A 338 8.63 19.84 3.69
CA THR A 338 10.03 19.83 3.23
C THR A 338 10.28 18.69 2.24
N THR A 339 9.74 17.49 2.50
CA THR A 339 9.89 16.35 1.59
C THR A 339 9.25 16.61 0.23
N LEU A 340 8.10 17.28 0.19
CA LEU A 340 7.42 17.66 -1.06
C LEU A 340 8.14 18.80 -1.81
N GLU A 341 8.73 19.75 -1.07
CA GLU A 341 9.53 20.85 -1.65
C GLU A 341 10.82 20.36 -2.32
N GLU A 342 11.45 19.33 -1.74
CA GLU A 342 12.68 18.71 -2.26
C GLU A 342 12.46 17.75 -3.44
N LEU A 343 11.20 17.50 -3.84
CA LEU A 343 10.91 16.63 -4.97
C LEU A 343 11.53 17.15 -6.28
N PRO A 344 12.01 16.25 -7.16
CA PRO A 344 12.31 16.57 -8.55
C PRO A 344 11.11 17.20 -9.26
N ASN A 345 11.37 18.03 -10.27
CA ASN A 345 10.33 18.78 -10.98
C ASN A 345 9.30 17.87 -11.66
N GLU A 346 9.71 16.69 -12.11
CA GLU A 346 8.85 15.66 -12.71
C GLU A 346 7.86 15.06 -11.72
N LEU A 347 8.15 15.14 -10.41
CA LEU A 347 7.31 14.60 -9.32
C LEU A 347 6.46 15.67 -8.62
N LYS A 348 6.58 16.94 -9.03
CA LYS A 348 5.82 18.06 -8.49
C LYS A 348 4.52 18.28 -9.28
N ILE A 349 3.42 18.49 -8.57
CA ILE A 349 2.12 18.82 -9.20
C ILE A 349 2.05 20.31 -9.57
N SER A 350 2.74 21.18 -8.82
CA SER A 350 2.68 22.65 -8.99
C SER A 350 3.41 23.20 -10.23
N THR A 351 4.13 22.38 -10.99
CA THR A 351 5.06 22.86 -12.04
C THR A 351 4.60 22.71 -13.50
N LEU A 352 3.37 22.27 -13.79
CA LEU A 352 2.97 22.04 -15.18
C LEU A 352 1.55 22.54 -15.48
N ASP A 353 1.44 23.72 -16.09
CA ASP A 353 0.24 24.19 -16.77
C ASP A 353 -0.32 23.06 -17.67
N PRO A 354 -1.61 22.68 -17.57
CA PRO A 354 -2.23 21.69 -18.44
C PRO A 354 -2.02 21.97 -19.94
N GLN A 355 -1.81 23.23 -20.34
CA GLN A 355 -1.55 23.63 -21.73
C GLN A 355 -0.12 23.37 -22.21
N LEU A 356 0.84 23.19 -21.29
CA LEU A 356 2.23 22.81 -21.60
C LEU A 356 2.41 21.29 -21.79
N ARG A 357 1.34 20.50 -21.64
CA ARG A 357 1.31 19.04 -21.91
C ARG A 357 1.54 18.67 -23.38
N VAL A 358 1.69 19.62 -24.31
CA VAL A 358 1.97 19.31 -25.72
C VAL A 358 3.46 19.07 -25.90
N PRO A 359 3.92 17.82 -26.06
CA PRO A 359 5.33 17.60 -26.26
C PRO A 359 5.61 17.92 -27.73
N HIS A 360 6.40 18.96 -27.99
CA HIS A 360 6.93 19.23 -29.32
C HIS A 360 7.71 18.00 -29.80
N ARG A 361 7.06 17.16 -30.63
CA ARG A 361 7.60 15.93 -31.26
C ARG A 361 8.13 14.89 -30.25
N SER A 362 7.25 14.16 -29.58
CA SER A 362 7.65 13.09 -28.65
C SER A 362 7.55 11.69 -29.27
N SER A 363 8.57 10.87 -29.04
CA SER A 363 8.52 9.42 -29.24
C SER A 363 7.52 8.79 -28.27
N ARG A 364 6.87 7.68 -28.67
CA ARG A 364 5.94 6.91 -27.81
C ARG A 364 6.52 6.61 -26.42
N GLY A 365 7.83 6.35 -26.33
CA GLY A 365 8.51 6.08 -25.05
C GLY A 365 8.57 7.28 -24.10
N SER A 366 8.62 8.51 -24.63
CA SER A 366 8.62 9.74 -23.82
C SER A 366 7.25 9.98 -23.19
N LEU A 367 6.16 9.71 -23.91
CA LEU A 367 4.79 9.86 -23.41
C LEU A 367 4.47 8.85 -22.30
N VAL A 368 4.90 7.58 -22.46
CA VAL A 368 4.73 6.56 -21.41
C VAL A 368 5.43 6.99 -20.12
N ARG A 369 6.69 7.44 -20.23
CA ARG A 369 7.46 7.91 -19.08
C ARG A 369 6.78 9.09 -18.38
N THR A 370 6.26 10.07 -19.11
CA THR A 370 5.50 11.19 -18.52
C THR A 370 4.29 10.69 -17.72
N HIS A 371 3.49 9.76 -18.28
CA HIS A 371 2.35 9.21 -17.55
C HIS A 371 2.75 8.39 -16.30
N GLN A 372 3.90 7.71 -16.35
CA GLN A 372 4.44 7.01 -15.18
C GLN A 372 4.79 8.01 -14.07
N PHE A 373 5.43 9.13 -14.40
CA PHE A 373 5.69 10.20 -13.45
C PHE A 373 4.40 10.83 -12.91
N ASP A 374 3.42 11.14 -13.76
CA ASP A 374 2.12 11.64 -13.31
C ASP A 374 1.46 10.69 -12.28
N THR A 375 1.57 9.38 -12.52
CA THR A 375 1.01 8.33 -11.62
C THR A 375 1.70 8.32 -10.28
N MET A 376 3.03 8.44 -10.26
CA MET A 376 3.83 8.52 -9.04
C MET A 376 3.58 9.83 -8.28
N SER A 377 3.53 10.96 -8.98
CA SER A 377 3.18 12.27 -8.41
C SER A 377 1.84 12.22 -7.69
N ALA A 378 0.80 11.74 -8.37
CA ALA A 378 -0.53 11.58 -7.76
C ALA A 378 -0.46 10.74 -6.47
N ASN A 379 0.26 9.62 -6.49
CA ASN A 379 0.43 8.77 -5.30
C ASN A 379 1.10 9.52 -4.15
N ILE A 380 2.21 10.21 -4.42
CA ILE A 380 3.02 10.92 -3.42
C ILE A 380 2.19 12.02 -2.74
N HIS A 381 1.58 12.91 -3.54
CA HIS A 381 0.85 14.06 -3.02
C HIS A 381 -0.43 13.64 -2.27
N ILE A 382 -1.20 12.70 -2.83
CA ILE A 382 -2.43 12.23 -2.17
C ILE A 382 -2.09 11.43 -0.91
N THR A 383 -1.00 10.65 -0.91
CA THR A 383 -0.54 9.95 0.30
C THR A 383 -0.06 10.91 1.38
N SER A 384 0.62 12.01 1.01
CA SER A 384 0.99 13.06 1.97
C SER A 384 -0.24 13.67 2.64
N LEU A 385 -1.26 14.05 1.86
CA LEU A 385 -2.53 14.59 2.39
C LEU A 385 -3.28 13.58 3.27
N TYR A 386 -3.30 12.33 2.85
CA TYR A 386 -3.88 11.24 3.63
C TYR A 386 -3.21 11.07 4.99
N ILE A 387 -1.87 11.09 5.02
CA ILE A 387 -1.11 11.03 6.26
C ILE A 387 -1.43 12.24 7.16
N GLN A 388 -1.45 13.45 6.59
CA GLN A 388 -1.80 14.66 7.34
C GLN A 388 -3.19 14.56 7.96
N SER A 389 -4.19 14.13 7.18
CA SER A 389 -5.55 13.90 7.66
C SER A 389 -5.60 12.85 8.77
N THR A 390 -4.95 11.70 8.56
CA THR A 390 -4.96 10.60 9.53
C THR A 390 -4.34 11.00 10.88
N ILE A 391 -3.23 11.74 10.87
CA ILE A 391 -2.57 12.19 12.10
C ILE A 391 -3.39 13.29 12.77
N LEU A 392 -4.01 14.19 11.99
CA LEU A 392 -4.92 15.20 12.52
C LEU A 392 -6.08 14.54 13.29
N GLU A 393 -6.68 13.49 12.74
CA GLU A 393 -7.73 12.71 13.40
C GLU A 393 -7.22 12.02 14.66
N ALA A 394 -6.04 11.40 14.62
CA ALA A 394 -5.44 10.78 15.80
C ALA A 394 -5.11 11.78 16.92
N CYS A 395 -4.95 13.07 16.58
CA CYS A 395 -4.71 14.16 17.53
C CYS A 395 -5.97 14.93 17.95
N SER A 396 -7.13 14.66 17.34
CA SER A 396 -8.38 15.45 17.52
C SER A 396 -8.79 15.62 19.00
N ASN A 397 -8.63 14.57 19.81
CA ASN A 397 -8.87 14.60 21.25
C ASN A 397 -7.88 15.51 22.01
N ALA A 398 -6.62 15.59 21.56
CA ALA A 398 -5.62 16.49 22.14
C ALA A 398 -5.90 17.96 21.76
N PHE A 399 -6.44 18.20 20.56
CA PHE A 399 -6.86 19.54 20.11
C PHE A 399 -8.06 20.09 20.87
N THR A 400 -9.00 19.22 21.24
CA THR A 400 -10.27 19.61 21.87
C THR A 400 -10.20 19.65 23.41
N ASN A 401 -9.13 19.13 24.03
CA ASN A 401 -8.95 19.12 25.48
C ASN A 401 -8.33 20.44 26.01
N PRO A 402 -9.05 21.21 26.87
CA PRO A 402 -8.57 22.48 27.42
C PRO A 402 -7.25 22.39 28.20
N GLN A 403 -6.92 21.23 28.81
CA GLN A 403 -5.72 21.09 29.63
C GLN A 403 -4.41 21.00 28.81
N ALA A 404 -4.47 20.56 27.54
CA ALA A 404 -3.29 20.50 26.67
C ALA A 404 -2.84 21.90 26.19
N ILE A 405 -3.79 22.83 26.07
CA ILE A 405 -3.55 24.22 25.62
C ILE A 405 -2.81 25.02 26.71
N ALA A 406 -3.07 24.71 27.99
CA ALA A 406 -2.47 25.41 29.14
C ALA A 406 -0.95 25.19 29.26
N HIS A 407 -0.40 24.07 28.77
CA HIS A 407 1.03 23.76 28.86
C HIS A 407 1.90 24.42 27.79
N VAL A 408 1.31 25.04 26.76
CA VAL A 408 2.03 25.74 25.69
C VAL A 408 2.06 27.25 25.92
N ALA A 409 1.14 27.79 26.72
CA ALA A 409 1.11 29.20 27.08
C ALA A 409 2.16 29.50 28.15
N SER A 410 3.41 29.74 27.73
CA SER A 410 4.37 30.44 28.56
C SER A 410 3.83 31.86 28.86
N PRO A 411 3.85 32.33 30.11
CA PRO A 411 3.29 33.63 30.48
C PRO A 411 4.23 34.75 29.99
N GLY A 412 4.12 35.15 28.72
CA GLY A 412 4.96 36.23 28.21
C GLY A 412 5.02 36.51 26.71
N SER A 413 4.09 36.03 25.88
CA SER A 413 4.04 36.46 24.47
C SER A 413 2.71 37.09 24.11
N ASP A 414 2.73 38.42 23.99
CA ASP A 414 1.67 39.21 23.37
C ASP A 414 1.54 38.86 21.88
N THR A 415 0.68 37.89 21.55
CA THR A 415 0.21 37.60 20.19
C THR A 415 -1.32 37.55 20.17
N ARG A 416 -1.95 38.68 20.51
CA ARG A 416 -3.40 38.91 20.51
C ARG A 416 -3.99 39.16 19.11
N SER A 417 -3.69 38.34 18.10
CA SER A 417 -4.23 38.62 16.76
C SER A 417 -4.53 37.42 15.85
N ASN A 418 -4.91 36.26 16.38
CA ASN A 418 -5.46 35.15 15.56
C ASN A 418 -6.26 34.09 16.37
N GLN A 419 -6.84 34.46 17.52
CA GLN A 419 -7.48 33.52 18.46
C GLN A 419 -9.02 33.58 18.44
N ASP A 420 -9.64 33.89 17.30
CA ASP A 420 -11.11 34.11 17.24
C ASP A 420 -11.92 32.81 17.08
N TYR A 421 -11.30 31.68 16.72
CA TYR A 421 -12.00 30.42 16.50
C TYR A 421 -11.77 29.40 17.62
N THR A 422 -12.84 28.69 18.01
CA THR A 422 -12.74 27.57 18.97
C THR A 422 -11.77 26.50 18.44
N PRO A 423 -11.10 25.71 19.32
CA PRO A 423 -10.20 24.63 18.86
C PRO A 423 -10.89 23.62 17.92
N ARG A 424 -12.19 23.41 18.11
CA ARG A 424 -13.01 22.57 17.24
C ARG A 424 -13.22 23.21 15.86
N THR A 425 -13.49 24.52 15.81
CA THR A 425 -13.56 25.27 14.56
C THR A 425 -12.21 25.25 13.83
N GLN A 426 -11.09 25.39 14.53
CA GLN A 426 -9.75 25.30 13.93
C GLN A 426 -9.48 23.91 13.34
N LEU A 427 -9.81 22.84 14.07
CA LEU A 427 -9.70 21.46 13.58
C LEU A 427 -10.52 21.26 12.28
N TRP A 428 -11.75 21.76 12.26
CA TRP A 428 -12.60 21.72 11.08
C TRP A 428 -12.00 22.49 9.89
N MET A 429 -11.43 23.68 10.12
CA MET A 429 -10.75 24.46 9.08
C MET A 429 -9.54 23.70 8.50
N PHE A 430 -8.77 22.99 9.34
CA PHE A 430 -7.68 22.13 8.85
C PHE A 430 -8.20 20.98 7.98
N ARG A 431 -9.26 20.27 8.41
CA ARG A 431 -9.91 19.21 7.60
C ARG A 431 -10.35 19.74 6.24
N LYS A 432 -11.01 20.92 6.24
CA LYS A 432 -11.45 21.59 5.02
C LYS A 432 -10.28 21.97 4.11
N SER A 433 -9.18 22.48 4.66
CA SER A 433 -7.99 22.82 3.88
C SER A 433 -7.38 21.60 3.21
N ILE A 434 -7.24 20.47 3.92
CA ILE A 434 -6.72 19.22 3.37
C ILE A 434 -7.63 18.70 2.26
N ALA A 435 -8.96 18.78 2.44
CA ALA A 435 -9.92 18.40 1.42
C ALA A 435 -9.85 19.30 0.18
N ALA A 436 -9.72 20.61 0.35
CA ALA A 436 -9.57 21.54 -0.78
C ALA A 436 -8.31 21.23 -1.61
N GLU A 437 -7.17 21.02 -0.95
CA GLU A 437 -5.90 20.67 -1.59
C GLU A 437 -5.97 19.30 -2.28
N LEU A 438 -6.64 18.32 -1.65
CA LEU A 438 -6.87 17.02 -2.28
C LEU A 438 -7.67 17.17 -3.58
N LEU A 439 -8.73 17.98 -3.57
CA LEU A 439 -9.57 18.19 -4.75
C LEU A 439 -8.79 18.87 -5.89
N GLU A 440 -7.92 19.83 -5.57
CA GLU A 440 -7.02 20.44 -6.56
C GLU A 440 -6.10 19.40 -7.21
N VAL A 441 -5.47 18.54 -6.40
CA VAL A 441 -4.64 17.44 -6.87
C VAL A 441 -5.42 16.46 -7.74
N LEU A 442 -6.64 16.09 -7.34
CA LEU A 442 -7.49 15.18 -8.11
C LEU A 442 -7.91 15.78 -9.46
N ASN A 443 -8.24 17.07 -9.50
CA ASN A 443 -8.60 17.78 -10.73
C ASN A 443 -7.42 17.92 -11.71
N PHE A 444 -6.19 17.90 -11.20
CA PHE A 444 -4.98 17.90 -12.03
C PHE A 444 -4.70 16.54 -12.68
N CYS A 445 -5.06 15.46 -11.99
CA CYS A 445 -4.80 14.10 -12.39
C CYS A 445 -5.76 13.64 -13.50
N SER A 446 -5.23 12.89 -14.48
CA SER A 446 -6.10 12.25 -15.48
C SER A 446 -6.83 11.04 -14.88
N SER A 447 -7.98 10.65 -15.44
CA SER A 447 -8.68 9.40 -15.06
C SER A 447 -7.73 8.20 -15.08
N ARG A 448 -6.87 8.11 -16.10
CA ARG A 448 -5.87 7.05 -16.24
C ARG A 448 -4.86 7.04 -15.09
N THR A 449 -4.41 8.22 -14.65
CA THR A 449 -3.47 8.40 -13.53
C THR A 449 -4.09 7.93 -12.21
N LEU A 450 -5.34 8.32 -11.97
CA LEU A 450 -6.08 7.92 -10.76
C LEU A 450 -6.38 6.41 -10.75
N GLU A 451 -6.76 5.85 -11.90
CA GLU A 451 -7.01 4.42 -12.06
C GLU A 451 -5.75 3.57 -11.82
N ALA A 452 -4.59 3.99 -12.34
CA ALA A 452 -3.34 3.25 -12.16
C ALA A 452 -2.95 3.10 -10.67
N ASN A 453 -3.36 4.04 -9.82
CA ASN A 453 -3.18 3.98 -8.37
C ASN A 453 -4.11 2.99 -7.65
N GLY A 454 -5.11 2.45 -8.36
CA GLY A 454 -5.99 1.39 -7.89
C GLY A 454 -6.82 1.75 -6.66
N SER A 455 -7.26 0.72 -5.93
CA SER A 455 -8.16 0.89 -4.78
C SER A 455 -7.54 1.68 -3.62
N SER A 456 -6.21 1.77 -3.52
CA SER A 456 -5.55 2.59 -2.50
C SER A 456 -5.97 4.06 -2.60
N MET A 457 -6.13 4.58 -3.82
CA MET A 457 -6.54 5.95 -4.05
C MET A 457 -7.99 6.21 -3.61
N ILE A 458 -8.89 5.28 -3.96
CA ILE A 458 -10.31 5.32 -3.58
C ILE A 458 -10.47 5.39 -2.05
N VAL A 459 -9.71 4.57 -1.31
CA VAL A 459 -9.73 4.57 0.16
C VAL A 459 -9.29 5.92 0.71
N LYS A 460 -8.16 6.48 0.24
CA LYS A 460 -7.65 7.78 0.71
C LYS A 460 -8.64 8.91 0.48
N ILE A 461 -9.24 9.00 -0.71
CA ILE A 461 -10.26 10.02 -1.03
C ILE A 461 -11.48 9.87 -0.12
N ARG A 462 -11.96 8.63 0.06
CA ARG A 462 -13.11 8.34 0.91
C ARG A 462 -12.87 8.71 2.37
N GLU A 463 -11.70 8.36 2.92
CA GLU A 463 -11.36 8.63 4.32
C GLU A 463 -11.18 10.13 4.57
N ILE A 464 -10.49 10.86 3.69
CA ILE A 464 -10.36 12.33 3.80
C ILE A 464 -11.74 12.98 3.66
N GLY A 465 -12.54 12.59 2.67
CA GLY A 465 -13.89 13.13 2.47
C GLY A 465 -14.83 12.88 3.65
N ALA A 466 -14.71 11.72 4.32
CA ALA A 466 -15.50 11.39 5.49
C ALA A 466 -15.24 12.33 6.68
N THR A 467 -14.04 12.90 6.81
CA THR A 467 -13.72 13.86 7.89
C THR A 467 -14.58 15.14 7.83
N LEU A 468 -15.14 15.47 6.66
CA LEU A 468 -16.04 16.62 6.48
C LEU A 468 -17.49 16.33 6.86
N LEU A 469 -17.89 15.05 6.90
CA LEU A 469 -19.26 14.63 7.23
C LEU A 469 -19.56 14.70 8.73
N ASP A 470 -18.52 14.72 9.57
CA ASP A 470 -18.62 14.69 11.03
C ASP A 470 -19.00 16.07 11.63
N SER A 471 -19.88 16.80 10.96
CA SER A 471 -20.27 18.20 11.24
C SER A 471 -21.55 18.32 12.09
N ASP A 472 -22.01 17.24 12.73
CA ASP A 472 -23.30 17.17 13.44
C ASP A 472 -23.42 18.00 14.74
N ASP A 473 -22.44 18.83 15.09
CA ASP A 473 -22.50 19.66 16.31
C ASP A 473 -22.85 21.12 15.97
N ASN A 474 -24.02 21.57 16.44
CA ASN A 474 -24.56 22.96 16.42
C ASN A 474 -23.66 24.03 17.11
N HIS A 475 -22.35 23.80 17.19
CA HIS A 475 -21.37 24.56 17.98
C HIS A 475 -20.16 25.04 17.16
N LEU A 476 -20.15 24.85 15.83
CA LEU A 476 -19.12 25.44 14.98
C LEU A 476 -19.43 26.91 14.72
N ASP A 477 -18.52 27.80 15.13
CA ASP A 477 -18.60 29.24 14.82
C ASP A 477 -18.14 29.50 13.37
N VAL A 478 -18.91 28.97 12.41
CA VAL A 478 -18.57 28.96 10.99
C VAL A 478 -19.76 29.51 10.20
N GLY A 479 -19.50 30.41 9.23
CA GLY A 479 -20.56 30.99 8.40
C GLY A 479 -21.19 29.96 7.45
N SER A 480 -22.46 30.17 7.10
CA SER A 480 -23.22 29.27 6.21
C SER A 480 -22.56 29.00 4.85
N GLU A 481 -21.80 29.97 4.32
CA GLU A 481 -21.05 29.82 3.06
C GLU A 481 -19.94 28.77 3.18
N GLN A 482 -19.24 28.72 4.32
CA GLN A 482 -18.12 27.81 4.55
C GLN A 482 -18.61 26.36 4.68
N GLU A 483 -19.79 26.15 5.28
CA GLU A 483 -20.47 24.85 5.34
C GLU A 483 -20.94 24.39 3.96
N GLU A 484 -21.51 25.29 3.16
CA GLU A 484 -21.94 24.99 1.80
C GLU A 484 -20.76 24.58 0.90
N GLU A 485 -19.63 25.29 0.99
CA GLU A 485 -18.39 24.90 0.28
C GLU A 485 -17.91 23.50 0.70
N SER A 486 -18.01 23.14 1.99
CA SER A 486 -17.65 21.81 2.46
C SER A 486 -18.57 20.72 1.87
N ARG A 487 -19.88 20.98 1.79
CA ARG A 487 -20.85 20.10 1.12
C ARG A 487 -20.52 19.94 -0.37
N GLN A 488 -20.07 21.01 -1.03
CA GLN A 488 -19.64 20.95 -2.43
C GLN A 488 -18.39 20.09 -2.63
N TYR A 489 -17.41 20.14 -1.70
CA TYR A 489 -16.25 19.24 -1.76
C TYR A 489 -16.66 17.78 -1.62
N VAL A 490 -17.52 17.46 -0.65
CA VAL A 490 -18.04 16.09 -0.48
C VAL A 490 -18.77 15.60 -1.73
N ALA A 491 -19.61 16.45 -2.34
CA ALA A 491 -20.31 16.11 -3.58
C ALA A 491 -19.34 15.83 -4.75
N GLN A 492 -18.29 16.63 -4.90
CA GLN A 492 -17.27 16.42 -5.92
C GLN A 492 -16.45 15.14 -5.68
N PHE A 493 -16.09 14.85 -4.42
CA PHE A 493 -15.44 13.57 -4.11
C PHE A 493 -16.35 12.39 -4.42
N ALA A 494 -17.65 12.47 -4.13
CA ALA A 494 -18.60 11.42 -4.46
C ALA A 494 -18.69 11.18 -5.98
N ASP A 495 -18.67 12.23 -6.80
CA ASP A 495 -18.66 12.10 -8.26
C ASP A 495 -17.35 11.48 -8.78
N ILE A 496 -16.20 11.93 -8.28
CA ILE A 496 -14.89 11.34 -8.62
C ILE A 496 -14.86 9.86 -8.22
N LEU A 497 -15.31 9.53 -7.01
CA LEU A 497 -15.38 8.15 -6.52
C LEU A 497 -16.32 7.30 -7.37
N ALA A 498 -17.51 7.80 -7.75
CA ALA A 498 -18.44 7.08 -8.62
C ALA A 498 -17.81 6.79 -10.00
N ASN A 499 -16.97 7.69 -10.50
CA ASN A 499 -16.20 7.49 -11.73
C ASN A 499 -15.00 6.55 -11.56
N LEU A 500 -14.58 6.23 -10.34
CA LEU A 500 -13.46 5.30 -10.07
C LEU A 500 -13.93 3.92 -9.57
N ASP A 501 -15.12 3.83 -8.97
CA ASP A 501 -15.66 2.61 -8.35
C ASP A 501 -16.28 1.67 -9.41
N TYR A 502 -15.41 1.00 -10.18
CA TYR A 502 -15.79 -0.10 -11.10
C TYR A 502 -15.94 -1.45 -10.41
N MET A 503 -15.58 -1.50 -9.13
CA MET A 503 -15.62 -2.69 -8.29
C MET A 503 -17.05 -2.88 -7.79
N GLY A 504 -17.82 -3.73 -8.48
CA GLY A 504 -19.06 -4.27 -7.95
C GLY A 504 -18.83 -4.83 -6.55
N GLN A 505 -19.52 -4.25 -5.57
CA GLN A 505 -19.45 -4.57 -4.15
C GLN A 505 -19.41 -6.08 -3.91
N ALA A 506 -18.30 -6.57 -3.37
CA ALA A 506 -18.23 -7.87 -2.72
C ALA A 506 -18.09 -7.67 -1.20
N THR A 507 -19.05 -6.97 -0.59
CA THR A 507 -19.25 -7.05 0.86
C THR A 507 -19.89 -8.39 1.18
N VAL A 508 -19.08 -9.45 1.25
CA VAL A 508 -19.52 -10.71 1.84
C VAL A 508 -19.56 -10.49 3.36
N GLY A 509 -20.73 -10.08 3.85
CA GLY A 509 -21.01 -10.11 5.29
C GLY A 509 -20.85 -11.54 5.83
N PRO A 510 -20.49 -11.71 7.12
CA PRO A 510 -20.35 -13.03 7.71
C PRO A 510 -21.68 -13.78 7.65
N GLN A 511 -21.73 -14.87 6.87
CA GLN A 511 -22.92 -15.73 6.71
C GLN A 511 -23.34 -16.46 8.01
N ILE A 512 -22.63 -16.26 9.11
CA ILE A 512 -22.92 -16.92 10.39
C ILE A 512 -24.25 -16.44 11.01
N PHE A 513 -24.80 -15.30 10.57
CA PHE A 513 -26.08 -14.78 11.06
C PHE A 513 -27.26 -14.90 10.09
N SER A 514 -27.11 -15.54 8.93
CA SER A 514 -28.22 -15.67 7.95
C SER A 514 -29.09 -16.92 8.16
N THR A 515 -28.88 -17.68 9.24
CA THR A 515 -29.72 -18.81 9.62
C THR A 515 -29.97 -18.84 11.13
N LEU A 516 -30.71 -17.84 11.61
CA LEU A 516 -31.54 -17.96 12.82
C LEU A 516 -32.93 -17.39 12.55
#